data_AF-A0A7Y3I5N7-F1
#
_entry.id   AF-A0A7Y3I5N7-F1
#
_cell.length_a   1.000
_cell.length_b   1.000
_cell.length_c   1.000
_cell.angle_alpha   90.00
_cell.angle_beta   90.00
_cell.angle_gamma   90.00
#
_symmetry.space_group_name_H-M   'P 1'
#
loop_
_entity.id
_entity.type
_entity.pdbx_description
1 polymer ?
#
loop_
_entity_poly.entity_id
_entity_poly.type
_entity_poly.pdbx_seq_one_letter_code
_entity_poly.pdbx_strand_id
1 'polypeptide(L)'
;MYHVLLTNRYLTSRVIPLIAVAAVAMCVALVIIVVSVMTGFLDMVKASGRTLVGDVIVSYPMTGIPYYERLIDRIASLGEVAAATPVVESLGLLKMPYPAGERKQTETVQVWGIDPVTLGRVTGYDETLYWRPPAGGEIFSEDDFRSALEAELGPDALTTLYERGSALEAADGSDRAIVLGMHVSIGNER
;
A
#
# COMPACT_ATOMS: atom_id res chain seq x y z
N MET A 1 -25.03 21.94 47.03
CA MET A 1 -23.91 20.99 47.17
C MET A 1 -24.28 19.66 47.83
N TYR A 2 -25.30 19.58 48.69
CA TYR A 2 -25.72 18.30 49.30
C TYR A 2 -26.40 17.31 48.35
N HIS A 3 -27.14 17.79 47.35
CA HIS A 3 -27.87 16.92 46.42
C HIS A 3 -26.94 15.96 45.66
N VAL A 4 -25.80 16.42 45.16
CA VAL A 4 -24.84 15.57 44.42
C VAL A 4 -24.23 14.48 45.32
N LEU A 5 -23.92 14.81 46.59
CA LEU A 5 -23.38 13.87 47.56
C LEU A 5 -24.42 12.80 47.96
N LEU A 6 -25.68 13.20 48.13
CA LEU A 6 -26.79 12.28 48.41
C LEU A 6 -27.07 11.36 47.22
N THR A 7 -27.08 11.91 46.00
CA THR A 7 -27.30 11.14 44.75
C THR A 7 -26.18 10.12 44.54
N ASN A 8 -24.91 10.49 44.68
CA ASN A 8 -23.80 9.56 44.50
C ASN A 8 -23.82 8.42 45.52
N ARG A 9 -24.09 8.73 46.80
CA ARG A 9 -24.24 7.72 47.85
C ARG A 9 -25.40 6.77 47.54
N TYR A 10 -26.50 7.26 46.99
CA TYR A 10 -27.66 6.42 46.64
C TYR A 10 -27.38 5.51 45.43
N LEU A 11 -26.65 6.02 44.42
CA LEU A 11 -26.25 5.27 43.22
C LEU A 11 -25.23 4.16 43.49
N THR A 12 -24.29 4.36 44.42
CA THR A 12 -23.21 3.40 44.71
C THR A 12 -23.54 2.41 45.83
N SER A 13 -24.53 2.68 46.69
CA SER A 13 -24.85 1.82 47.84
C SER A 13 -25.86 0.70 47.56
N ARG A 14 -26.57 0.73 46.42
CA ARG A 14 -27.52 -0.32 46.01
C ARG A 14 -27.10 -0.96 44.69
N VAL A 15 -27.33 -2.27 44.59
CA VAL A 15 -26.99 -3.06 43.39
C VAL A 15 -27.92 -2.76 42.21
N ILE A 16 -29.21 -2.50 42.45
CA ILE A 16 -30.21 -2.27 41.39
C ILE A 16 -29.84 -1.07 40.49
N PRO A 17 -29.52 0.14 41.02
CA PRO A 17 -29.06 1.26 40.20
C PRO A 17 -27.77 0.97 39.42
N LEU A 18 -26.85 0.20 40.00
CA LEU A 18 -25.57 -0.12 39.39
C LEU A 18 -25.75 -1.02 38.15
N ILE A 19 -26.65 -2.00 38.23
CA ILE A 19 -27.04 -2.84 37.08
C ILE A 19 -27.68 -1.97 35.97
N ALA A 20 -28.53 -1.01 36.33
CA ALA A 20 -29.16 -0.11 35.35
C ALA A 20 -28.12 0.76 34.63
N VAL A 21 -27.14 1.31 35.34
CA VAL A 21 -26.03 2.07 34.73
C VAL A 21 -25.18 1.18 33.83
N ALA A 22 -24.89 -0.06 34.26
CA ALA A 22 -24.13 -1.01 33.44
C ALA A 22 -24.85 -1.36 32.13
N ALA A 23 -26.18 -1.53 32.16
CA ALA A 23 -26.96 -1.79 30.94
C ALA A 23 -26.87 -0.61 29.96
N VAL A 24 -27.03 0.62 30.44
CA VAL A 24 -26.88 1.82 29.60
C VAL A 24 -25.44 1.96 29.09
N ALA A 25 -24.45 1.69 29.94
CA ALA A 25 -23.04 1.72 29.54
C ALA A 25 -22.76 0.70 28.42
N MET A 26 -23.33 -0.51 28.49
CA MET A 26 -23.19 -1.52 27.44
C MET A 26 -23.83 -1.08 26.12
N CYS A 27 -25.02 -0.48 26.16
CA CYS A 27 -25.68 0.05 24.97
C CYS A 27 -24.85 1.16 24.30
N VAL A 28 -24.31 2.08 25.09
CA VAL A 28 -23.49 3.19 24.56
C VAL A 28 -22.12 2.66 24.08
N ALA A 29 -21.51 1.73 24.81
CA ALA A 29 -20.24 1.12 24.41
C ALA A 29 -20.34 0.44 23.04
N LEU A 30 -21.43 -0.27 22.78
CA LEU A 30 -21.67 -0.90 21.47
C LEU A 30 -21.69 0.14 20.34
N VAL A 31 -22.38 1.27 20.53
CA VAL A 31 -22.44 2.34 19.52
C VAL A 31 -21.04 2.96 19.31
N ILE A 32 -20.31 3.22 20.40
CA ILE A 32 -18.95 3.78 20.31
C ILE A 32 -18.01 2.84 19.55
N ILE A 33 -18.06 1.54 19.85
CA ILE A 33 -17.21 0.55 19.17
C ILE A 33 -17.51 0.52 17.67
N VAL A 34 -18.78 0.49 17.28
CA VAL A 34 -19.16 0.46 15.86
C VAL A 34 -18.67 1.71 15.12
N VAL A 35 -18.88 2.90 15.70
CA VAL A 35 -18.41 4.15 15.11
C VAL A 35 -16.88 4.17 15.03
N SER A 36 -16.19 3.68 16.05
CA SER A 36 -14.73 3.59 16.07
C SER A 36 -14.19 2.67 14.98
N VAL A 37 -14.80 1.50 14.79
CA VAL A 37 -14.39 0.53 13.76
C VAL A 37 -14.64 1.09 12.36
N MET A 38 -15.82 1.67 12.11
CA MET A 38 -16.14 2.27 10.81
C MET A 38 -15.22 3.45 10.48
N THR A 39 -14.89 4.29 11.46
CA THR A 39 -13.97 5.42 11.27
C THR A 39 -12.55 4.93 11.01
N GLY A 40 -12.05 3.98 11.81
CA GLY A 40 -10.71 3.42 11.62
C GLY A 40 -10.55 2.73 10.25
N PHE A 41 -11.56 2.00 9.80
CA PHE A 41 -11.57 1.42 8.47
C PHE A 41 -11.56 2.50 7.37
N LEU A 42 -12.39 3.53 7.50
CA LEU A 42 -12.42 4.64 6.54
C LEU A 42 -11.08 5.35 6.44
N ASP A 43 -10.43 5.61 7.58
CA ASP A 43 -9.13 6.28 7.63
C ASP A 43 -8.03 5.40 7.02
N MET A 44 -8.08 4.09 7.27
CA MET A 44 -7.17 3.13 6.63
C MET A 44 -7.35 3.10 5.10
N VAL A 45 -8.59 3.04 4.60
CA VAL A 45 -8.86 3.04 3.15
C VAL A 45 -8.42 4.36 2.51
N LYS A 46 -8.67 5.50 3.16
CA LYS A 46 -8.21 6.80 2.69
C LYS A 46 -6.70 6.89 2.64
N ALA A 47 -6.02 6.46 3.70
CA ALA A 47 -4.56 6.47 3.76
C ALA A 47 -3.97 5.57 2.68
N SER A 48 -4.46 4.33 2.58
CA SER A 48 -4.04 3.37 1.55
C SER A 48 -4.26 3.91 0.13
N GLY A 49 -5.41 4.52 -0.13
CA GLY A 49 -5.69 5.15 -1.43
C GLY A 49 -4.74 6.29 -1.76
N ARG A 50 -4.42 7.17 -0.80
CA ARG A 50 -3.47 8.27 -0.99
C ARG A 50 -2.06 7.76 -1.26
N THR A 51 -1.62 6.73 -0.54
CA THR A 51 -0.32 6.09 -0.77
C THR A 51 -0.26 5.47 -2.17
N LEU A 52 -1.31 4.80 -2.64
CA LEU A 52 -1.26 4.08 -3.92
C LEU A 52 -1.38 5.00 -5.16
N VAL A 53 -2.16 6.08 -5.06
CA VAL A 53 -2.57 6.88 -6.22
C VAL A 53 -1.99 8.29 -6.21
N GLY A 54 -1.59 8.78 -5.03
CA GLY A 54 -1.26 10.18 -4.82
C GLY A 54 -2.48 11.05 -4.49
N ASP A 55 -2.22 12.28 -4.06
CA ASP A 55 -3.27 13.19 -3.57
C ASP A 55 -4.12 13.81 -4.69
N VAL A 56 -3.51 14.10 -5.83
CA VAL A 56 -4.15 14.75 -6.98
C VAL A 56 -3.65 14.11 -8.27
N ILE A 57 -4.59 13.67 -9.11
CA ILE A 57 -4.30 13.14 -10.44
C ILE A 57 -4.74 14.14 -11.49
N VAL A 58 -3.82 14.49 -12.38
CA VAL A 58 -4.14 15.25 -13.60
C VAL A 58 -4.10 14.27 -14.77
N SER A 59 -5.27 13.89 -15.27
CA SER A 59 -5.38 12.99 -16.42
C SER A 59 -5.74 13.75 -17.69
N TYR A 60 -5.18 13.31 -18.80
CA TYR A 60 -5.55 13.74 -20.15
C TYR A 60 -5.88 12.49 -20.97
N PRO A 61 -6.74 12.58 -22.01
CA PRO A 61 -7.08 11.43 -22.85
C PRO A 61 -5.84 10.76 -23.50
N MET A 62 -6.09 9.71 -24.30
CA MET A 62 -5.10 8.82 -24.91
C MET A 62 -3.86 9.46 -25.57
N THR A 63 -3.88 10.76 -25.91
CA THR A 63 -2.73 11.49 -26.45
C THR A 63 -1.70 11.91 -25.39
N GLY A 64 -2.02 11.80 -24.10
CA GLY A 64 -1.14 12.23 -23.01
C GLY A 64 -1.02 13.75 -22.85
N ILE A 65 -0.31 14.19 -21.81
CA ILE A 65 -0.08 15.62 -21.53
C ILE A 65 1.17 16.07 -22.28
N PRO A 66 1.08 17.00 -23.25
CA PRO A 66 2.26 17.52 -23.93
C PRO A 66 3.09 18.39 -22.98
N TYR A 67 4.42 18.33 -23.12
CA TYR A 67 5.37 19.10 -22.30
C TYR A 67 5.18 18.89 -20.78
N TYR A 68 4.93 17.66 -20.36
CA TYR A 68 4.70 17.30 -18.96
C TYR A 68 5.80 17.79 -18.01
N GLU A 69 7.07 17.82 -18.47
CA GLU A 69 8.21 18.37 -17.71
C GLU A 69 7.96 19.81 -17.25
N ARG A 70 7.50 20.70 -18.15
CA ARG A 70 7.18 22.09 -17.80
C ARG A 70 5.98 22.21 -16.86
N LEU A 71 5.03 21.28 -16.97
CA LEU A 71 3.90 21.22 -16.07
C LEU A 71 4.36 20.84 -14.66
N ILE A 72 5.23 19.82 -14.55
CA ILE A 72 5.83 19.40 -13.29
C ILE A 72 6.64 20.53 -12.65
N ASP A 73 7.49 21.22 -13.41
CA ASP A 73 8.28 22.35 -12.91
C ASP A 73 7.39 23.47 -12.36
N ARG A 74 6.31 23.79 -13.08
CA ARG A 74 5.34 24.79 -12.64
C ARG A 74 4.60 24.35 -11.38
N ILE A 75 4.24 23.07 -11.28
CA ILE A 75 3.57 22.51 -10.10
C ILE A 75 4.51 22.53 -8.89
N ALA A 76 5.77 22.13 -9.07
CA ALA A 76 6.80 22.17 -8.04
C ALA A 76 7.07 23.59 -7.53
N SER A 77 6.89 24.61 -8.38
CA SER A 77 7.06 26.02 -7.99
C SER A 77 5.98 26.59 -7.05
N LEU A 78 4.84 25.89 -6.86
CA LEU A 78 3.72 26.36 -6.03
C LEU A 78 4.00 26.29 -4.52
N GLY A 79 5.05 25.59 -4.07
CA GLY A 79 5.47 25.49 -2.66
C GLY A 79 4.54 24.65 -1.76
N GLU A 80 3.27 24.51 -2.12
CA GLU A 80 2.28 23.64 -1.46
C GLU A 80 2.37 22.18 -1.91
N VAL A 81 3.12 21.91 -2.99
CA VAL A 81 3.25 20.57 -3.58
C VAL A 81 4.55 19.93 -3.15
N ALA A 82 4.46 18.77 -2.49
CA ALA A 82 5.63 18.03 -2.02
C ALA A 82 6.43 17.40 -3.17
N ALA A 83 5.73 16.75 -4.11
CA ALA A 83 6.32 16.12 -5.28
C ALA A 83 5.27 15.93 -6.39
N ALA A 84 5.73 15.77 -7.62
CA ALA A 84 4.90 15.40 -8.77
C ALA A 84 5.66 14.38 -9.63
N THR A 85 4.93 13.42 -10.19
CA THR A 85 5.49 12.33 -11.00
C THR A 85 4.67 12.15 -12.27
N PRO A 86 5.30 11.90 -13.43
CA PRO A 86 4.60 11.47 -14.62
C PRO A 86 4.26 9.97 -14.51
N VAL A 87 3.07 9.59 -14.97
CA VAL A 87 2.65 8.18 -15.07
C VAL A 87 1.94 7.97 -16.41
N VAL A 88 2.30 6.91 -17.11
CA VAL A 88 1.61 6.45 -18.32
C VAL A 88 0.99 5.09 -18.04
N GLU A 89 -0.32 5.00 -18.15
CA GLU A 89 -1.06 3.76 -17.96
C GLU A 89 -1.50 3.20 -19.32
N SER A 90 -1.22 1.91 -19.56
CA SER A 90 -1.70 1.19 -20.74
C SER A 90 -2.19 -0.20 -20.34
N LEU A 91 -3.10 -0.75 -21.14
CA LEU A 91 -3.46 -2.17 -21.05
C LEU A 91 -2.56 -2.97 -21.98
N GLY A 92 -2.15 -4.16 -21.54
CA GLY A 92 -1.33 -5.09 -22.29
C GLY A 92 -1.82 -6.52 -22.11
N LEU A 93 -1.34 -7.42 -22.97
CA LEU A 93 -1.53 -8.85 -22.81
C LEU A 93 -0.19 -9.46 -22.43
N LEU A 94 -0.16 -10.19 -21.32
CA LEU A 94 1.03 -10.88 -20.86
C LEU A 94 0.81 -12.38 -20.91
N LYS A 95 1.75 -13.08 -21.54
CA LYS A 95 1.81 -14.54 -21.52
C LYS A 95 2.45 -14.95 -20.19
N MET A 96 1.67 -15.55 -19.31
CA MET A 96 2.12 -15.95 -17.98
C MET A 96 3.19 -17.06 -18.08
N PRO A 97 4.11 -17.15 -17.10
CA PRO A 97 5.04 -18.27 -17.03
C PRO A 97 4.38 -19.61 -16.69
N TYR A 98 3.08 -19.61 -16.35
CA TYR A 98 2.31 -20.78 -15.94
C TYR A 98 1.10 -21.03 -16.86
N PRO A 99 0.57 -22.27 -16.89
CA PRO A 99 1.09 -23.49 -16.26
C PRO A 99 2.36 -24.02 -16.94
N ALA A 100 3.03 -25.02 -16.33
CA ALA A 100 4.16 -25.72 -16.94
C ALA A 100 3.69 -26.52 -18.17
N GLY A 101 4.01 -26.01 -19.37
CA GLY A 101 3.58 -26.59 -20.65
C GLY A 101 3.68 -25.60 -21.82
N GLU A 102 3.36 -26.05 -23.04
CA GLU A 102 3.39 -25.22 -24.25
C GLU A 102 2.25 -24.18 -24.30
N ARG A 103 1.11 -24.52 -23.68
CA ARG A 103 -0.04 -23.62 -23.55
C ARG A 103 0.07 -22.79 -22.28
N LYS A 104 0.67 -21.62 -22.41
CA LYS A 104 0.66 -20.61 -21.35
C LYS A 104 -0.64 -19.84 -21.35
N GLN A 105 -1.10 -19.47 -20.17
CA GLN A 105 -2.24 -18.59 -20.01
C GLN A 105 -1.87 -17.16 -20.45
N THR A 106 -2.77 -16.49 -21.18
CA THR A 106 -2.61 -15.08 -21.52
C THR A 106 -3.55 -14.27 -20.65
N GLU A 107 -3.00 -13.37 -19.86
CA GLU A 107 -3.75 -12.52 -18.95
C GLU A 107 -3.68 -11.07 -19.42
N THR A 108 -4.75 -10.32 -19.15
CA THR A 108 -4.74 -8.87 -19.39
C THR A 108 -4.06 -8.20 -18.21
N VAL A 109 -3.00 -7.46 -18.48
CA VAL A 109 -2.22 -6.74 -17.47
C VAL A 109 -2.31 -5.25 -17.69
N GLN A 110 -2.19 -4.51 -16.60
CA GLN A 110 -2.01 -3.07 -16.62
C GLN A 110 -0.51 -2.78 -16.58
N VAL A 111 -0.04 -2.00 -17.55
CA VAL A 111 1.37 -1.61 -17.70
C VAL A 111 1.49 -0.15 -17.31
N TRP A 112 2.34 0.12 -16.32
CA TRP A 112 2.64 1.47 -15.86
C TRP A 112 4.04 1.87 -16.31
N GLY A 113 4.13 2.93 -17.10
CA GLY A 113 5.37 3.66 -17.36
C GLY A 113 5.53 4.73 -16.28
N ILE A 114 6.56 4.59 -15.45
CA ILE A 114 6.79 5.43 -14.27
C ILE A 114 8.24 5.91 -14.26
N ASP A 115 8.47 7.05 -13.60
CA ASP A 115 9.81 7.45 -13.14
C ASP A 115 9.93 7.02 -11.66
N PRO A 116 10.82 6.08 -11.33
CA PRO A 116 10.88 5.49 -9.99
C PRO A 116 11.21 6.52 -8.91
N VAL A 117 12.10 7.46 -9.20
CA VAL A 117 12.60 8.41 -8.21
C VAL A 117 11.53 9.42 -7.83
N THR A 118 10.79 9.93 -8.82
CA THR A 118 9.70 10.86 -8.54
C THR A 118 8.46 10.16 -8.02
N LEU A 119 8.16 8.94 -8.48
CA LEU A 119 7.05 8.14 -7.96
C LEU A 119 7.27 7.75 -6.49
N GLY A 120 8.48 7.31 -6.12
CA GLY A 120 8.85 7.01 -4.73
C GLY A 120 8.55 8.17 -3.77
N ARG A 121 8.78 9.42 -4.21
CA ARG A 121 8.48 10.63 -3.42
C ARG A 121 6.99 10.93 -3.29
N VAL A 122 6.15 10.52 -4.25
CA VAL A 122 4.70 10.80 -4.26
C VAL A 122 3.91 9.70 -3.55
N THR A 123 4.24 8.44 -3.79
CA THR A 123 3.45 7.27 -3.37
C THR A 123 4.17 6.36 -2.39
N GLY A 124 5.48 6.52 -2.16
CA GLY A 124 6.26 5.56 -1.39
C GLY A 124 6.45 4.24 -2.13
N TYR A 125 6.58 4.29 -3.46
CA TYR A 125 6.80 3.12 -4.33
C TYR A 125 7.82 2.11 -3.76
N ASP A 126 8.94 2.62 -3.24
CA ASP A 126 10.02 1.81 -2.69
C ASP A 126 9.59 0.94 -1.49
N GLU A 127 8.57 1.34 -0.74
CA GLU A 127 8.06 0.58 0.41
C GLU A 127 7.11 -0.55 -0.02
N THR A 128 6.52 -0.42 -1.22
CA THR A 128 5.55 -1.37 -1.79
C THR A 128 6.21 -2.51 -2.56
N LEU A 129 7.52 -2.41 -2.80
CA LEU A 129 8.28 -3.45 -3.49
C LEU A 129 8.26 -4.76 -2.69
N TYR A 130 7.80 -5.83 -3.35
CA TYR A 130 7.71 -7.15 -2.75
C TYR A 130 9.11 -7.74 -2.47
N TRP A 131 10.03 -7.57 -3.41
CA TRP A 131 11.42 -8.07 -3.35
C TRP A 131 12.30 -7.16 -2.49
N ARG A 132 12.04 -7.14 -1.18
CA ARG A 132 12.81 -6.37 -0.20
C ARG A 132 13.44 -7.28 0.85
N PRO A 133 14.62 -6.93 1.40
CA PRO A 133 15.18 -7.64 2.54
C PRO A 133 14.27 -7.49 3.76
N PRO A 134 14.35 -8.41 4.75
CA PRO A 134 13.56 -8.33 5.96
C PRO A 134 13.88 -7.03 6.72
N ALA A 135 12.88 -6.18 6.90
CA ALA A 135 13.03 -4.93 7.64
C ALA A 135 12.78 -5.16 9.14
N GLY A 136 13.67 -4.69 10.01
CA GLY A 136 13.38 -4.57 11.45
C GLY A 136 13.12 -5.87 12.21
N GLY A 137 13.73 -6.99 11.80
CA GLY A 137 13.56 -8.29 12.48
C GLY A 137 12.33 -9.09 12.01
N GLU A 138 11.71 -8.71 10.89
CA GLU A 138 10.78 -9.60 10.18
C GLU A 138 11.50 -10.92 9.84
N ILE A 139 10.94 -12.03 10.32
CA ILE A 139 11.36 -13.37 9.91
C ILE A 139 10.35 -13.81 8.85
N PHE A 140 10.84 -14.11 7.65
CA PHE A 140 10.00 -14.68 6.61
C PHE A 140 9.34 -15.97 7.12
N SER A 141 8.05 -16.15 6.81
CA SER A 141 7.40 -17.45 7.02
C SER A 141 8.12 -18.51 6.18
N GLU A 142 8.13 -19.77 6.63
CA GLU A 142 8.70 -20.88 5.83
C GLU A 142 8.06 -21.00 4.44
N ASP A 143 6.82 -20.53 4.28
CA ASP A 143 6.09 -20.52 3.00
C ASP A 143 6.34 -19.24 2.15
N ASP A 144 7.19 -18.31 2.61
CA ASP A 144 7.48 -17.08 1.87
C ASP A 144 8.53 -17.33 0.78
N PHE A 145 8.14 -17.11 -0.47
CA PHE A 145 9.00 -17.31 -1.65
C PHE A 145 10.32 -16.53 -1.59
N ARG A 146 10.37 -15.41 -0.87
CA ARG A 146 11.59 -14.62 -0.72
C ARG A 146 12.70 -15.40 -0.01
N SER A 147 12.33 -16.25 0.94
CA SER A 147 13.27 -17.12 1.66
C SER A 147 13.86 -18.22 0.77
N ALA A 148 13.04 -18.84 -0.08
CA ALA A 148 13.49 -19.82 -1.06
C ALA A 148 14.40 -19.18 -2.12
N LEU A 149 14.05 -17.98 -2.58
CA LEU A 149 14.85 -17.22 -3.54
C LEU A 149 16.21 -16.80 -2.97
N GLU A 150 16.26 -16.35 -1.72
CA GLU A 150 17.50 -16.01 -1.01
C GLU A 150 18.39 -17.24 -0.82
N ALA A 151 17.81 -18.41 -0.56
CA ALA A 151 18.55 -19.68 -0.49
C ALA A 151 19.14 -20.10 -1.85
N GLU A 152 18.47 -19.77 -2.96
CA GLU A 152 18.89 -20.14 -4.32
C GLU A 152 19.91 -19.15 -4.92
N LEU A 153 19.72 -17.84 -4.74
CA LEU A 153 20.55 -16.79 -5.33
C LEU A 153 21.62 -16.22 -4.38
N GLY A 154 21.56 -16.52 -3.08
CA GLY A 154 22.50 -16.09 -2.07
C GLY A 154 22.00 -14.95 -1.16
N PRO A 155 22.74 -14.63 -0.08
CA PRO A 155 22.28 -13.76 1.00
C PRO A 155 22.07 -12.29 0.61
N ASP A 156 22.74 -11.79 -0.43
CA ASP A 156 22.60 -10.40 -0.88
C ASP A 156 21.62 -10.23 -2.04
N ALA A 157 20.97 -11.32 -2.48
CA ALA A 157 20.11 -11.32 -3.65
C ALA A 157 18.89 -10.42 -3.47
N LEU A 158 18.24 -10.47 -2.31
CA LEU A 158 17.06 -9.65 -2.02
C LEU A 158 17.41 -8.15 -1.94
N THR A 159 18.55 -7.81 -1.34
CA THR A 159 19.05 -6.42 -1.29
C THR A 159 19.34 -5.90 -2.70
N THR A 160 20.00 -6.69 -3.53
CA THR A 160 20.31 -6.32 -4.91
C THR A 160 19.04 -6.16 -5.76
N LEU A 161 18.05 -7.04 -5.58
CA LEU A 161 16.75 -6.95 -6.25
C LEU A 161 15.96 -5.73 -5.78
N TYR A 162 16.04 -5.40 -4.50
CA TYR A 162 15.40 -4.21 -3.95
C TYR A 162 15.98 -2.93 -4.54
N GLU A 163 17.31 -2.77 -4.53
CA GLU A 163 17.99 -1.61 -5.09
C GLU A 163 17.70 -1.45 -6.59
N ARG A 164 17.77 -2.55 -7.35
CA ARG A 164 17.45 -2.55 -8.79
C ARG A 164 15.98 -2.27 -9.06
N GLY A 165 15.08 -2.80 -8.23
CA GLY A 165 13.64 -2.56 -8.34
C GLY A 165 13.27 -1.11 -8.02
N SER A 166 13.90 -0.53 -7.00
CA SER A 166 13.74 0.87 -6.61
C SER A 166 14.27 1.81 -7.71
N ALA A 167 15.40 1.49 -8.35
CA ALA A 167 15.95 2.31 -9.43
C ALA A 167 15.37 2.00 -10.82
N LEU A 168 14.53 0.96 -10.97
CA LEU A 168 14.14 0.38 -12.26
C LEU A 168 15.34 0.15 -13.19
N GLU A 169 16.34 -0.58 -12.69
CA GLU A 169 17.52 -0.97 -13.46
C GLU A 169 17.50 -2.44 -13.87
N ALA A 170 17.83 -2.72 -15.14
CA ALA A 170 17.91 -4.09 -15.64
C ALA A 170 19.19 -4.76 -15.12
N ALA A 171 19.11 -6.07 -14.86
CA ALA A 171 20.30 -6.86 -14.46
C ALA A 171 21.43 -6.84 -15.50
N ASP A 172 21.11 -6.54 -16.77
CA ASP A 172 22.03 -6.46 -17.91
C ASP A 172 22.55 -5.02 -18.18
N GLY A 173 22.25 -4.06 -17.29
CA GLY A 173 22.63 -2.65 -17.48
C GLY A 173 21.89 -1.93 -18.61
N SER A 174 20.81 -2.53 -19.10
CA SER A 174 19.91 -1.93 -20.09
C SER A 174 19.01 -0.87 -19.43
N ASP A 175 18.77 0.24 -20.14
CA ASP A 175 17.91 1.36 -19.76
C ASP A 175 16.41 1.00 -19.65
N ARG A 176 16.09 -0.29 -19.72
CA ARG A 176 14.73 -0.84 -19.77
C ARG A 176 14.60 -1.95 -18.75
N ALA A 177 14.16 -1.59 -17.55
CA ALA A 177 13.77 -2.55 -16.53
C ALA A 177 12.25 -2.66 -16.40
N ILE A 178 11.80 -3.79 -15.88
CA ILE A 178 10.40 -4.04 -15.55
C ILE A 178 10.37 -4.62 -14.16
N VAL A 179 9.59 -4.01 -13.28
CA VAL A 179 9.26 -4.60 -11.97
C VAL A 179 7.96 -5.37 -12.12
N LEU A 180 8.05 -6.69 -11.94
CA LEU A 180 6.91 -7.58 -12.01
C LEU A 180 6.23 -7.66 -10.64
N GLY A 181 4.90 -7.58 -10.65
CA GLY A 181 4.10 -7.88 -9.46
C GLY A 181 4.21 -9.34 -9.03
N MET A 182 3.89 -9.62 -7.76
CA MET A 182 3.95 -10.96 -7.15
C MET A 182 3.27 -12.05 -7.99
N HIS A 183 2.14 -11.73 -8.64
CA HIS A 183 1.36 -12.67 -9.46
C HIS A 183 2.08 -13.13 -10.73
N VAL A 184 3.04 -12.33 -11.23
CA VAL A 184 3.78 -12.60 -12.46
C VAL A 184 5.19 -13.14 -12.14
N SER A 185 5.51 -13.30 -10.86
CA SER A 185 6.82 -13.75 -10.42
C SER A 185 7.15 -15.17 -10.92
N ILE A 186 8.44 -15.40 -11.12
CA ILE A 186 9.02 -16.67 -11.61
C ILE A 186 8.83 -17.82 -10.61
N GLY A 187 8.37 -17.54 -9.38
CA GLY A 187 8.06 -18.53 -8.35
C GLY A 187 6.57 -18.84 -8.16
N ASN A 188 5.65 -18.15 -8.86
CA ASN A 188 4.22 -18.33 -8.67
C ASN A 188 3.63 -19.54 -9.44
N GLU A 189 3.81 -20.76 -8.97
CA GLU A 189 3.38 -22.00 -9.67
C GLU A 189 1.85 -22.30 -9.72
N ARG A 190 1.01 -21.29 -9.94
CA ARG A 190 -0.44 -21.48 -10.10
C ARG A 190 -0.84 -22.37 -11.28
#